data_AF-A0A7Y9X1U3-F1
#
_entry.id   AF-A0A7Y9X1U3-F1
#
_cell.length_a   1.000
_cell.length_b   1.000
_cell.length_c   1.000
_cell.angle_alpha   90.00
_cell.angle_beta   90.00
_cell.angle_gamma   90.00
#
_symmetry.space_group_name_H-M   'P 1'
#
loop_
_entity.id
_entity.type
_entity.pdbx_description
1 polymer ?
#
loop_
_entity_poly.entity_id
_entity_poly.type
_entity_poly.pdbx_seq_one_letter_code
_entity_poly.pdbx_strand_id
1 'polypeptide(L)'
;MSESEPREERAKRAVRDVHRAATRHQDADLHEAAVEISRMAGELGHDPGSIEDWRRCPVCGAEPGALCIQVPGHDMVDGVHPERIRQ
;
A
#
# COMPACT_ATOMS: atom_id res chain seq x y z
N MET A 1 25.69 -9.11 -18.55
CA MET A 1 24.77 -10.27 -18.63
C MET A 1 24.19 -10.48 -17.25
N SER A 2 22.86 -10.35 -17.18
CA SER A 2 21.91 -10.43 -16.06
C SER A 2 22.39 -10.87 -14.67
N GLU A 3 22.45 -9.91 -13.75
CA GLU A 3 22.13 -10.14 -12.34
C GLU A 3 20.63 -10.47 -12.26
N SER A 4 20.32 -11.76 -12.21
CA SER A 4 18.97 -12.20 -11.87
C SER A 4 18.64 -11.70 -10.48
N GLU A 5 17.71 -10.76 -10.37
CA GLU A 5 17.23 -10.28 -9.09
C GLU A 5 16.81 -11.46 -8.19
N PRO A 6 17.13 -11.43 -6.88
CA PRO A 6 16.69 -12.44 -5.94
C PRO A 6 15.18 -12.67 -6.07
N ARG A 7 14.76 -13.93 -6.13
CA ARG A 7 13.34 -14.29 -6.32
C ARG A 7 12.43 -13.62 -5.29
N GLU A 8 12.95 -13.42 -4.08
CA GLU A 8 12.26 -12.73 -2.99
C GLU A 8 12.00 -11.25 -3.31
N GLU A 9 13.00 -10.50 -3.75
CA GLU A 9 12.82 -9.09 -4.14
C GLU A 9 11.85 -8.93 -5.32
N ARG A 10 11.88 -9.88 -6.25
CA ARG A 10 10.92 -9.91 -7.35
C ARG A 10 9.50 -10.17 -6.85
N ALA A 11 9.33 -11.05 -5.86
CA ALA A 11 8.04 -11.30 -5.23
C ALA A 11 7.53 -10.08 -4.47
N LYS A 12 8.39 -9.43 -3.66
CA LYS A 12 8.06 -8.18 -2.95
C LYS A 12 7.61 -7.11 -3.94
N ARG A 13 8.33 -6.93 -5.05
CA ARG A 13 7.93 -5.97 -6.09
C ARG A 13 6.58 -6.31 -6.73
N ALA A 14 6.35 -7.58 -7.06
CA ALA A 14 5.08 -7.99 -7.65
C ALA A 14 3.90 -7.68 -6.72
N VAL A 15 4.04 -7.96 -5.41
CA VAL A 15 3.00 -7.65 -4.41
C VAL A 15 2.78 -6.13 -4.32
N ARG A 16 3.84 -5.32 -4.31
CA ARG A 16 3.72 -3.85 -4.36
C ARG A 16 3.03 -3.34 -5.63
N ASP A 17 3.31 -3.95 -6.78
CA ASP A 17 2.70 -3.57 -8.06
C ASP A 17 1.19 -3.88 -8.07
N VAL A 18 0.78 -5.03 -7.51
CA VAL A 18 -0.64 -5.37 -7.32
C VAL A 18 -1.32 -4.37 -6.40
N HIS A 19 -0.73 -4.06 -5.24
CA HIS A 19 -1.26 -3.05 -4.30
C HIS A 19 -1.46 -1.69 -4.96
N ARG A 20 -0.48 -1.24 -5.75
CA ARG A 20 -0.55 0.02 -6.48
C ARG A 20 -1.65 0.01 -7.55
N ALA A 21 -1.80 -1.10 -8.26
CA ALA A 21 -2.84 -1.25 -9.28
C ALA A 21 -4.23 -1.24 -8.66
N ALA A 22 -4.43 -1.98 -7.56
CA ALA A 22 -5.68 -2.03 -6.80
C ALA A 22 -6.11 -0.62 -6.36
N THR A 23 -5.18 0.12 -5.75
CA THR A 23 -5.38 1.51 -5.34
C THR A 23 -5.76 2.41 -6.51
N ARG A 24 -4.96 2.40 -7.60
CA ARG A 24 -5.18 3.27 -8.75
C ARG A 24 -6.57 3.08 -9.35
N HIS A 25 -7.07 1.85 -9.31
CA HIS A 25 -8.37 1.48 -9.87
C HIS A 25 -9.49 1.41 -8.82
N GLN A 26 -9.20 1.79 -7.57
CA GLN A 26 -10.15 1.73 -6.45
C GLN A 26 -10.79 0.33 -6.27
N ASP A 27 -10.01 -0.71 -6.54
CA ASP A 27 -10.43 -2.11 -6.47
C ASP A 27 -10.18 -2.65 -5.06
N ALA A 28 -11.24 -2.62 -4.25
CA ALA A 28 -11.20 -3.04 -2.85
C ALA A 28 -10.88 -4.53 -2.71
N ASP A 29 -11.44 -5.37 -3.57
CA ASP A 29 -11.24 -6.83 -3.54
C ASP A 29 -9.78 -7.17 -3.86
N LEU A 30 -9.20 -6.51 -4.87
CA LEU A 30 -7.80 -6.70 -5.22
C LEU A 30 -6.85 -6.18 -4.13
N HIS A 31 -7.25 -5.11 -3.44
CA HIS A 31 -6.48 -4.59 -2.31
C HIS A 31 -6.48 -5.58 -1.14
N GLU A 32 -7.64 -6.11 -0.77
CA GLU A 32 -7.77 -7.11 0.30
C GLU A 32 -6.96 -8.37 -0.01
N ALA A 33 -7.06 -8.90 -1.23
CA ALA A 33 -6.25 -10.03 -1.67
C ALA A 33 -4.74 -9.76 -1.56
N ALA A 34 -4.29 -8.55 -1.91
CA ALA A 34 -2.88 -8.18 -1.80
C ALA A 34 -2.42 -8.03 -0.33
N VAL A 35 -3.29 -7.59 0.58
CA VAL A 35 -3.03 -7.59 2.04
C VAL A 35 -2.89 -9.02 2.56
N GLU A 36 -3.80 -9.91 2.19
CA GLU A 36 -3.76 -11.32 2.59
C GLU A 36 -2.47 -12.01 2.12
N ILE A 37 -2.05 -11.76 0.88
CA ILE A 37 -0.78 -12.27 0.35
C ILE A 37 0.40 -11.81 1.21
N SER A 38 0.47 -10.52 1.54
CA SER A 38 1.54 -9.98 2.39
C SER A 38 1.53 -10.58 3.80
N ARG A 39 0.34 -10.78 4.38
CA ARG A 39 0.19 -11.41 5.69
C ARG A 39 0.67 -12.86 5.68
N MET A 40 0.22 -13.66 4.71
CA MET A 40 0.65 -15.05 4.55
C MET A 40 2.16 -15.16 4.34
N ALA A 41 2.76 -14.24 3.57
CA ALA A 41 4.21 -14.18 3.40
C ALA A 41 4.91 -13.97 4.76
N GLY A 42 4.40 -13.06 5.60
CA GLY A 42 4.89 -12.85 6.96
C GLY A 42 4.75 -14.09 7.85
N GLU A 43 3.60 -14.77 7.81
CA GLU A 43 3.35 -16.02 8.55
C GLU A 43 4.30 -17.16 8.10
N LEU A 44 4.76 -17.13 6.85
CA LEU A 44 5.77 -18.05 6.30
C LEU A 44 7.23 -17.62 6.58
N GLY A 45 7.45 -16.50 7.27
CA GLY A 45 8.78 -15.99 7.62
C GLY A 45 9.45 -15.16 6.52
N HIS A 46 8.71 -14.72 5.51
CA HIS A 46 9.18 -13.77 4.50
C HIS A 46 8.86 -12.34 4.91
N ASP A 47 9.74 -11.40 4.57
CA ASP A 47 9.46 -9.98 4.70
C ASP A 47 8.67 -9.49 3.47
N PRO A 48 7.38 -9.13 3.59
CA PRO A 48 6.60 -8.63 2.46
C PRO A 48 7.00 -7.20 2.03
N GLY A 49 7.85 -6.51 2.79
CA GLY A 49 8.18 -5.10 2.62
C GLY A 49 7.10 -4.16 3.17
N SER A 50 7.39 -2.85 3.15
CA SER A 50 6.47 -1.82 3.65
C SER A 50 5.21 -1.71 2.77
N ILE A 51 4.04 -1.86 3.42
CA ILE A 51 2.69 -1.64 2.85
C ILE A 51 2.17 -0.25 3.30
N GLU A 52 3.03 0.59 3.86
CA GLU A 52 2.62 1.75 4.65
C GLU A 52 1.86 2.81 3.85
N ASP A 53 2.06 2.86 2.54
CA ASP A 53 1.34 3.73 1.61
C ASP A 53 -0.18 3.40 1.50
N TRP A 54 -0.62 2.28 2.07
CA TRP A 54 -1.90 1.65 1.73
C TRP A 54 -2.82 1.44 2.95
N ARG A 55 -2.66 2.24 4.01
CA ARG A 55 -3.62 2.30 5.13
C ARG A 55 -4.74 3.30 4.82
N ARG A 56 -5.92 3.11 5.44
CA ARG A 56 -6.91 4.19 5.55
C ARG A 56 -6.22 5.41 6.13
N CYS A 57 -6.56 6.59 5.61
CA CYS A 57 -6.05 7.81 6.18
C CYS A 57 -6.44 7.88 7.67
N PRO A 58 -5.48 8.01 8.61
CA PRO A 58 -5.80 8.05 10.03
C PRO A 58 -6.55 9.33 10.43
N VAL A 59 -6.51 10.36 9.58
CA VAL A 59 -7.18 11.65 9.81
C VAL A 59 -8.65 11.62 9.39
N CYS A 60 -8.94 11.15 8.17
CA CYS A 60 -10.28 11.26 7.59
C CYS A 60 -10.91 9.92 7.21
N GLY A 61 -10.22 8.81 7.43
CA GLY A 61 -10.70 7.46 7.09
C GLY A 61 -10.73 7.15 5.59
N ALA A 62 -10.21 8.05 4.73
CA ALA A 62 -10.18 7.81 3.29
C ALA A 62 -9.47 6.50 2.94
N GLU A 63 -10.15 5.68 2.14
CA GLU A 63 -9.67 4.36 1.73
C GLU A 63 -8.40 4.45 0.86
N PRO A 64 -7.54 3.41 0.85
CA PRO A 64 -6.43 3.23 -0.10
C PRO A 64 -6.81 3.66 -1.52
N GLY A 65 -6.10 4.65 -2.07
CA GLY A 65 -6.34 5.17 -3.42
C GLY A 65 -7.42 6.24 -3.58
N ALA A 66 -8.25 6.48 -2.58
CA ALA A 66 -9.12 7.65 -2.56
C ALA A 66 -8.33 8.92 -2.17
N LEU A 67 -8.76 10.07 -2.71
CA LEU A 67 -8.32 11.38 -2.22
C LEU A 67 -8.88 11.60 -0.81
N CYS A 68 -8.13 12.34 0.00
CA CYS A 68 -8.60 12.75 1.32
C CYS A 68 -9.65 13.86 1.20
N ILE A 69 -10.54 13.93 2.18
CA ILE A 69 -11.38 15.11 2.40
C ILE A 69 -10.66 16.09 3.32
N GLN A 70 -10.92 17.39 3.14
CA GLN A 70 -10.34 18.41 4.00
C GLN A 70 -10.90 18.31 5.43
N VAL A 71 -10.01 18.17 6.41
CA VAL A 71 -10.36 18.14 7.84
C VAL A 71 -9.71 19.35 8.52
N PRO A 72 -10.44 20.13 9.35
CA PRO A 72 -9.86 21.28 10.05
C PRO A 72 -8.61 20.89 10.85
N GLY A 73 -7.52 21.64 10.67
CA GLY A 73 -6.25 21.39 11.35
C GLY A 73 -5.33 20.36 10.67
N HIS A 74 -5.75 19.79 9.53
CA HIS A 74 -4.94 18.86 8.76
C HIS A 74 -4.87 19.30 7.29
N ASP A 75 -3.69 19.74 6.88
CA ASP A 75 -3.45 20.15 5.50
C ASP A 75 -3.22 18.94 4.59
N MET A 76 -3.71 19.03 3.35
CA MET A 76 -3.48 18.02 2.33
C MET A 76 -2.33 18.43 1.41
N VAL A 77 -1.50 17.47 1.02
CA VAL A 77 -0.45 17.60 0.00
C VAL A 77 -0.81 16.66 -1.15
N ASP A 78 -0.92 17.20 -2.36
CA ASP A 78 -1.32 16.45 -3.56
C ASP A 78 -2.63 15.65 -3.39
N GLY A 79 -3.57 16.21 -2.61
CA GLY A 79 -4.88 15.61 -2.36
C GLY A 79 -4.91 14.48 -1.32
N VAL A 80 -3.83 14.30 -0.55
CA VAL A 80 -3.78 13.34 0.58
C VAL A 80 -3.20 13.97 1.86
N HIS A 81 -3.63 13.48 3.03
CA HIS A 81 -3.03 13.89 4.30
C HIS A 81 -1.62 13.28 4.48
N PRO A 82 -0.60 14.06 4.87
CA PRO A 82 0.77 13.57 5.10
C PRO A 82 0.89 12.40 6.09
N GLU A 83 0.01 12.36 7.10
CA GLU A 83 -0.07 11.34 8.16
C GLU A 83 -0.49 9.97 7.62
N ARG A 84 -1.00 9.92 6.39
CA ARG A 84 -1.23 8.66 5.66
C ARG A 84 0.07 7.98 5.26
N ILE A 85 1.15 8.74 5.08
CA ILE A 85 2.42 8.28 4.47
C ILE A 85 3.57 8.25 5.49
N ARG A 86 3.46 8.99 6.61
CA ARG A 86 4.50 9.08 7.65
C ARG A 86 3.98 8.51 8.98
N GLN A 87 4.46 7.32 9.37
CA GLN A 87 4.43 6.84 10.77
C GLN A 87 5.80 6.27 11.14
#